data_AF-A0A6B2UBJ7-F1
#
_entry.id   AF-A0A6B2UBJ7-F1
#
_cell.length_a   1.000
_cell.length_b   1.000
_cell.length_c   1.000
_cell.angle_alpha   90.00
_cell.angle_beta   90.00
_cell.angle_gamma   90.00
#
_symmetry.space_group_name_H-M   'P 1'
#
loop_
_entity.id
_entity.type
_entity.pdbx_description
1 polymer ?
#
loop_
_entity_poly.entity_id
_entity_poly.type
_entity_poly.pdbx_seq_one_letter_code
_entity_poly.pdbx_strand_id
1 'polypeptide(L)'
;MPSAPPAAGRPVKAVHPVDEVPPPLSLFAFGLQHVLAMYAGAVAVPLIVGGAMKLPPADLAYLITADLLISGIATLIQCVGVWRFGVRLPLMQGCTFAAVAPMVLIGTGSGGLPAIYGAVIVAGLAMVLLAPVFGRLLRFFPPLVTGTVILVIGLSLMPVAGAWVAGGEGAKDFGAPKNLALALFVLLVVIGVQRFAPAVLGRIAVLVGIVAGVLVAIPFGFTDFGGVGDADWAGISTPFHFGAPTFEAGAIVSLLIVSLVSMTETSGDIIAVGEMTGRAAEPGTLADGLRADGISTVLGGVFNTFPYTAFAQNVGLVGMTRVRSRWVVAAAGGMLVLLGLLPKLGAVVAAVPAPVLGGAGLVMFGTVAASGLRTLAEVDFKGNHNLTVVAVALAVGLLPVGVPTVYDRFPDWFQTVMHSGISAGCLTALVLNLLFHHLPGAKSPEPADAAPEPAKATDGEPTAPATASGSPTTPVSPEPPASSADGRAEPVGLAGGGVEDAVEKSGEECV
;
A
#
# COMPACT_ATOMS: atom_id res chain seq x y z
N MET A 1 -69.60 -14.47 8.08
CA MET A 1 -68.55 -13.43 7.95
C MET A 1 -67.25 -14.13 7.60
N PRO A 2 -66.57 -13.80 6.49
CA PRO A 2 -65.28 -14.40 6.17
C PRO A 2 -64.20 -13.80 7.08
N SER A 3 -63.36 -14.66 7.66
CA SER A 3 -62.21 -14.31 8.49
C SER A 3 -61.18 -13.50 7.70
N ALA A 4 -60.76 -12.36 8.26
CA ALA A 4 -59.71 -11.52 7.69
C ALA A 4 -58.39 -12.31 7.53
N PRO A 5 -57.63 -12.09 6.44
CA PRO A 5 -56.33 -12.73 6.26
C PRO A 5 -55.33 -12.23 7.32
N PRO A 6 -54.39 -13.08 7.78
CA PRO A 6 -53.39 -12.70 8.76
C PRO A 6 -52.51 -11.58 8.22
N ALA A 7 -52.29 -10.56 9.04
CA ALA A 7 -51.45 -9.41 8.71
C ALA A 7 -50.06 -9.90 8.27
N ALA A 8 -49.64 -9.50 7.07
CA ALA A 8 -48.29 -9.74 6.57
C ALA A 8 -47.27 -9.22 7.59
N GLY A 9 -46.43 -10.11 8.10
CA GLY A 9 -45.36 -9.76 9.03
C GLY A 9 -44.49 -8.65 8.43
N ARG A 10 -44.14 -7.66 9.26
CA ARG A 10 -43.22 -6.58 8.86
C ARG A 10 -41.98 -7.19 8.20
N PRO A 11 -41.55 -6.72 7.02
CA PRO A 11 -40.31 -7.18 6.42
C PRO A 11 -39.17 -6.88 7.39
N VAL A 12 -38.45 -7.92 7.82
CA VAL A 12 -37.21 -7.78 8.59
C VAL A 12 -36.25 -6.97 7.73
N LYS A 13 -35.87 -5.78 8.19
CA LYS A 13 -34.96 -4.90 7.47
C LYS A 13 -33.62 -5.64 7.34
N ALA A 14 -33.27 -6.09 6.14
CA ALA A 14 -32.03 -6.82 5.90
C ALA A 14 -30.84 -5.94 6.34
N VAL A 15 -29.99 -6.49 7.21
CA VAL A 15 -28.76 -5.83 7.65
C VAL A 15 -27.83 -5.76 6.44
N HIS A 16 -27.17 -4.62 6.24
CA HIS A 16 -26.22 -4.48 5.14
C HIS A 16 -25.04 -5.46 5.34
N PRO A 17 -24.49 -6.12 4.30
CA PRO A 17 -23.40 -7.11 4.46
C PRO A 17 -22.15 -6.60 5.20
N VAL A 18 -21.93 -5.28 5.17
CA VAL A 18 -20.86 -4.62 5.93
C VAL A 18 -21.11 -4.62 7.44
N ASP A 19 -22.37 -4.54 7.85
CA ASP A 19 -22.80 -4.48 9.25
C ASP A 19 -23.17 -5.86 9.82
N GLU A 20 -23.22 -6.90 9.00
CA GLU A 20 -23.43 -8.29 9.43
C GLU A 20 -22.28 -8.75 10.32
N VAL A 21 -22.61 -9.45 11.40
CA VAL A 21 -21.63 -10.08 12.30
C VAL A 21 -21.59 -11.58 11.96
N PRO A 22 -20.50 -12.08 11.34
CA PRO A 22 -20.36 -13.51 11.08
C PRO A 22 -20.32 -14.33 12.38
N PRO A 23 -20.55 -15.65 12.29
CA PRO A 23 -20.37 -16.55 13.43
C PRO A 23 -18.97 -16.43 14.04
N PRO A 24 -18.80 -16.62 15.36
CA PRO A 24 -17.55 -16.35 16.07
C PRO A 24 -16.30 -17.03 15.46
N LEU A 25 -16.44 -18.26 14.96
CA LEU A 25 -15.33 -18.99 14.33
C LEU A 25 -14.90 -18.34 13.00
N SER A 26 -15.85 -17.93 12.18
CA SER A 26 -15.58 -17.22 10.92
C SER A 26 -15.01 -15.83 11.18
N LEU A 27 -15.55 -15.14 12.19
CA LEU A 27 -15.07 -13.84 12.64
C LEU A 27 -13.58 -13.92 13.04
N PHE A 28 -13.23 -14.92 13.87
CA PHE A 28 -11.86 -15.18 14.29
C PHE A 28 -10.96 -15.59 13.11
N ALA A 29 -11.37 -16.55 12.29
CA ALA A 29 -10.56 -17.07 11.20
C ALA A 29 -10.25 -16.01 10.12
N PHE A 30 -11.27 -15.26 9.67
CA PHE A 30 -11.07 -14.19 8.71
C PHE A 30 -10.36 -12.99 9.32
N GLY A 31 -10.62 -12.67 10.59
CA GLY A 31 -9.88 -11.62 11.29
C GLY A 31 -8.39 -11.96 11.40
N LEU A 32 -8.06 -13.21 11.75
CA LEU A 32 -6.69 -13.70 11.78
C LEU A 32 -6.04 -13.62 10.39
N GLN A 33 -6.78 -13.94 9.33
CA GLN A 33 -6.27 -13.80 7.95
C GLN A 33 -5.88 -12.34 7.64
N HIS A 34 -6.67 -11.36 8.07
CA HIS A 34 -6.36 -9.95 7.92
C HIS A 34 -5.10 -9.54 8.72
N VAL A 35 -4.94 -10.03 9.95
CA VAL A 35 -3.73 -9.81 10.76
C VAL A 35 -2.51 -10.39 10.07
N LEU A 36 -2.56 -11.66 9.67
CA LEU A 36 -1.43 -12.34 9.04
C LEU A 36 -1.04 -11.71 7.70
N ALA A 37 -2.00 -11.18 6.94
CA ALA A 37 -1.74 -10.52 5.66
C ALA A 37 -0.96 -9.21 5.83
N MET A 38 -1.27 -8.42 6.87
CA MET A 38 -0.57 -7.14 7.10
C MET A 38 0.68 -7.27 7.97
N TYR A 39 0.82 -8.36 8.74
CA TYR A 39 1.80 -8.46 9.83
C TYR A 39 3.23 -8.11 9.40
N ALA A 40 3.69 -8.66 8.27
CA ALA A 40 5.02 -8.39 7.74
C ALA A 40 5.22 -6.90 7.40
N GLY A 41 4.18 -6.24 6.87
CA GLY A 41 4.23 -4.82 6.56
C GLY A 41 4.17 -3.93 7.81
N ALA A 42 3.36 -4.31 8.80
CA ALA A 42 3.25 -3.59 10.06
C ALA A 42 4.59 -3.55 10.80
N VAL A 43 5.24 -4.71 10.98
CA VAL A 43 6.52 -4.77 11.69
C VAL A 43 7.69 -4.15 10.92
N ALA A 44 7.57 -3.99 9.59
CA ALA A 44 8.65 -3.47 8.77
C ALA A 44 8.99 -2.01 9.11
N VAL A 45 8.00 -1.12 9.26
CA VAL A 45 8.27 0.31 9.51
C VAL A 45 9.08 0.54 10.80
N PRO A 46 8.69 -0.02 11.97
CA PRO A 46 9.51 0.01 13.19
C PRO A 46 10.93 -0.50 13.00
N LEU A 47 11.10 -1.63 12.29
CA LEU A 47 12.40 -2.24 12.06
C LEU A 47 13.31 -1.37 11.18
N ILE A 48 12.75 -0.70 10.16
CA ILE A 48 13.51 0.18 9.27
C ILE A 48 13.94 1.44 10.03
N VAL A 49 12.99 2.12 10.67
CA VAL A 49 13.26 3.39 11.36
C VAL A 49 14.19 3.17 12.54
N GLY A 50 13.87 2.21 13.41
CA GLY A 50 14.69 1.91 14.58
C GLY A 50 16.05 1.32 14.22
N GLY A 51 16.12 0.51 13.15
CA GLY A 51 17.37 -0.04 12.64
C GLY A 51 18.30 1.04 12.10
N ALA A 52 17.78 1.98 11.31
CA ALA A 52 18.56 3.11 10.81
C ALA A 52 19.08 4.01 11.93
N MET A 53 18.31 4.12 13.03
CA MET A 53 18.69 4.84 14.25
C MET A 53 19.58 4.02 15.19
N LYS A 54 19.92 2.77 14.84
CA LYS A 54 20.76 1.85 15.64
C LYS A 54 20.23 1.63 17.07
N LEU A 55 18.91 1.56 17.20
CA LEU A 55 18.28 1.32 18.51
C LEU A 55 18.63 -0.07 19.06
N PRO A 56 18.74 -0.21 20.39
CA PRO A 56 18.88 -1.51 21.04
C PRO A 56 17.73 -2.46 20.67
N PRO A 57 17.96 -3.80 20.70
CA PRO A 57 16.90 -4.78 20.41
C PRO A 57 15.65 -4.65 21.27
N ALA A 58 15.79 -4.23 22.54
CA ALA A 58 14.68 -3.99 23.44
C ALA A 58 13.78 -2.82 22.97
N ASP A 59 14.39 -1.74 22.49
CA ASP A 59 13.68 -0.57 21.98
C ASP A 59 13.02 -0.88 20.63
N LEU A 60 13.66 -1.69 19.77
CA LEU A 60 13.05 -2.21 18.55
C LEU A 60 11.82 -3.06 18.85
N ALA A 61 11.94 -3.98 19.81
CA ALA A 61 10.83 -4.80 20.27
C ALA A 61 9.68 -3.93 20.82
N TYR A 62 10.00 -2.87 21.56
CA TYR A 62 9.03 -1.91 22.06
C TYR A 62 8.32 -1.16 20.94
N LEU A 63 9.05 -0.68 19.92
CA LEU A 63 8.45 0.00 18.77
C LEU A 63 7.50 -0.93 18.00
N ILE A 64 7.86 -2.21 17.85
CA ILE A 64 7.01 -3.21 17.19
C ILE A 64 5.72 -3.44 17.98
N THR A 65 5.80 -3.62 19.30
CA THR A 65 4.60 -3.87 20.12
C THR A 65 3.72 -2.62 20.23
N ALA A 66 4.33 -1.44 20.36
CA ALA A 66 3.63 -0.17 20.32
C ALA A 66 2.89 0.01 18.98
N ASP A 67 3.54 -0.27 17.86
CA ASP A 67 2.92 -0.18 16.54
C ASP A 67 1.74 -1.15 16.38
N LEU A 68 1.90 -2.43 16.75
CA LEU A 68 0.80 -3.40 16.70
C LEU A 68 -0.39 -2.96 17.58
N LEU A 69 -0.11 -2.43 18.77
CA LEU A 69 -1.14 -1.93 19.68
C LEU A 69 -1.93 -0.78 19.05
N ILE A 70 -1.23 0.25 18.57
CA ILE A 70 -1.89 1.44 18.00
C ILE A 70 -2.51 1.14 16.64
N SER A 71 -1.91 0.29 15.80
CA SER A 71 -2.51 -0.23 14.57
C SER A 71 -3.84 -0.93 14.83
N GLY A 72 -3.92 -1.73 15.90
CA GLY A 72 -5.16 -2.36 16.33
C GLY A 72 -6.22 -1.34 16.78
N ILE A 73 -5.83 -0.35 17.58
CA ILE A 73 -6.72 0.74 18.01
C ILE A 73 -7.19 1.57 16.80
N ALA A 74 -6.29 1.95 15.90
CA ALA A 74 -6.57 2.69 14.69
C ALA A 74 -7.59 1.95 13.81
N THR A 75 -7.38 0.64 13.63
CA THR A 75 -8.31 -0.22 12.90
C THR A 75 -9.69 -0.25 13.53
N LEU A 76 -9.77 -0.33 14.87
CA LEU A 76 -11.03 -0.27 15.59
C LEU A 76 -11.73 1.08 15.42
N ILE A 77 -10.99 2.19 15.53
CA ILE A 77 -11.53 3.55 15.29
C ILE A 77 -12.11 3.62 13.87
N GLN A 78 -11.38 3.12 12.86
CA GLN A 78 -11.79 3.16 11.46
C GLN A 78 -13.05 2.32 11.17
N CYS A 79 -13.07 1.07 11.65
CA CYS A 79 -14.11 0.09 11.33
C CYS A 79 -15.36 0.22 12.21
N VAL A 80 -15.21 0.44 13.51
CA VAL A 80 -16.35 0.55 14.44
C VAL A 80 -16.98 1.93 14.29
N GLY A 81 -16.13 2.97 14.21
CA GLY A 81 -16.51 4.36 14.00
C GLY A 81 -17.21 4.98 15.22
N VAL A 82 -16.59 6.00 15.82
CA VAL A 82 -17.13 6.78 16.94
C VAL A 82 -17.45 8.20 16.47
N TRP A 83 -18.73 8.57 16.51
CA TRP A 83 -19.20 9.88 16.05
C TRP A 83 -18.76 10.20 14.61
N ARG A 84 -17.83 11.15 14.42
CA ARG A 84 -17.26 11.57 13.13
C ARG A 84 -15.85 11.01 12.85
N PHE A 85 -15.44 9.99 13.59
CA PHE A 85 -14.16 9.33 13.42
C PHE A 85 -14.42 7.88 13.05
N GLY A 86 -14.14 7.54 11.79
CA GLY A 86 -14.24 6.20 11.23
C GLY A 86 -15.30 6.10 10.15
N VAL A 87 -14.89 5.58 9.00
CA VAL A 87 -15.70 5.40 7.79
C VAL A 87 -16.69 4.22 7.90
N ARG A 88 -16.52 3.33 8.88
CA ARG A 88 -17.37 2.15 9.11
C ARG A 88 -17.40 1.17 7.92
N LEU A 89 -16.26 1.03 7.26
CA LEU A 89 -15.99 0.04 6.22
C LEU A 89 -14.88 -0.91 6.70
N PRO A 90 -14.73 -2.12 6.11
CA PRO A 90 -13.68 -3.07 6.47
C PRO A 90 -12.28 -2.58 6.03
N LEU A 91 -11.73 -1.61 6.75
CA LEU A 91 -10.45 -0.98 6.45
C LEU A 91 -9.48 -1.18 7.60
N MET A 92 -8.39 -1.88 7.28
CA MET A 92 -7.28 -2.08 8.19
C MET A 92 -6.40 -0.84 8.21
N GLN A 93 -5.85 -0.48 9.37
CA GLN A 93 -4.94 0.65 9.54
C GLN A 93 -3.54 0.16 9.88
N GLY A 94 -2.52 0.69 9.21
CA GLY A 94 -1.13 0.37 9.47
C GLY A 94 -0.21 1.55 9.23
N CYS A 95 1.03 1.46 9.70
CA CYS A 95 2.02 2.51 9.46
C CYS A 95 2.33 2.64 7.98
N THR A 96 2.33 3.87 7.48
CA THR A 96 2.61 4.14 6.06
C THR A 96 4.10 4.02 5.73
N PHE A 97 4.41 3.33 4.63
CA PHE A 97 5.76 3.31 4.06
C PHE A 97 6.20 4.68 3.53
N ALA A 98 5.26 5.56 3.20
CA ALA A 98 5.55 6.91 2.71
C ALA A 98 6.32 7.76 3.73
N ALA A 99 6.16 7.47 5.03
CA ALA A 99 6.83 8.21 6.09
C ALA A 99 8.24 7.68 6.41
N VAL A 100 8.62 6.50 5.92
CA VAL A 100 9.87 5.83 6.36
C VAL A 100 11.11 6.66 6.06
N ALA A 101 11.33 7.06 4.79
CA ALA A 101 12.49 7.85 4.41
C ALA A 101 12.59 9.19 5.16
N PRO A 102 11.53 10.03 5.24
CA PRO A 102 11.63 11.26 6.01
C PRO A 102 11.83 11.02 7.51
N MET A 103 11.21 10.00 8.11
CA MET A 103 11.44 9.66 9.52
C MET A 103 12.87 9.24 9.79
N VAL A 104 13.48 8.40 8.94
CA VAL A 104 14.89 8.01 9.07
C VAL A 104 15.80 9.25 9.01
N LEU A 105 15.53 10.16 8.09
CA LEU A 105 16.31 11.40 7.96
C LEU A 105 16.16 12.33 9.18
N ILE A 106 14.94 12.50 9.70
CA ILE A 106 14.67 13.29 10.91
C ILE A 106 15.34 12.64 12.13
N GLY A 107 15.18 11.32 12.28
CA GLY A 107 15.64 10.57 13.45
C GLY A 107 17.15 10.39 13.53
N THR A 108 17.84 10.31 12.38
CA THR A 108 19.32 10.28 12.32
C THR A 108 19.95 11.67 12.36
N GLY A 109 19.14 12.71 12.16
CA GLY A 109 19.53 14.11 12.38
C GLY A 109 19.59 14.49 13.87
N SER A 110 19.51 15.79 14.16
CA SER A 110 19.62 16.32 15.52
C SER A 110 18.42 16.02 16.43
N GLY A 111 17.26 15.69 15.86
CA GLY A 111 15.99 15.64 16.58
C GLY A 111 15.61 14.28 17.19
N GLY A 112 16.19 13.18 16.69
CA GLY A 112 15.91 11.83 17.18
C GLY A 112 14.44 11.41 17.06
N LEU A 113 14.04 10.39 17.83
CA LEU A 113 12.65 9.92 17.93
C LEU A 113 11.68 11.02 18.42
N PRO A 114 12.04 11.88 19.40
CA PRO A 114 11.17 12.97 19.85
C PRO A 114 10.71 13.92 18.74
N ALA A 115 11.59 14.24 17.79
CA ALA A 115 11.26 15.12 16.66
C ALA A 115 10.34 14.43 15.66
N ILE A 116 10.52 13.13 15.42
CA ILE A 116 9.58 12.32 14.64
C ILE A 116 8.20 12.39 15.29
N TYR A 117 8.09 12.07 16.59
CA TYR A 117 6.79 12.03 17.27
C TYR A 117 6.10 13.39 17.32
N GLY A 118 6.83 14.49 17.55
CA GLY A 118 6.25 15.83 17.48
C GLY A 118 5.72 16.18 16.09
N ALA A 119 6.47 15.85 15.04
CA ALA A 119 6.03 16.04 13.66
C ALA A 119 4.83 15.15 13.29
N VAL A 120 4.81 13.89 13.74
CA VAL A 120 3.69 12.95 13.57
C VAL A 120 2.42 13.47 14.23
N ILE A 121 2.51 13.99 15.46
CA ILE A 121 1.35 14.58 16.17
C ILE A 121 0.79 15.77 15.38
N VAL A 122 1.66 16.70 14.94
CA VAL A 122 1.23 17.87 14.17
C VAL A 122 0.60 17.45 12.85
N ALA A 123 1.19 16.48 12.16
CA ALA A 123 0.68 15.96 10.90
C ALA A 123 -0.71 15.30 11.06
N GLY A 124 -0.89 14.48 12.10
CA GLY A 124 -2.18 13.88 12.43
C GLY A 124 -3.26 14.91 12.78
N LEU A 125 -2.91 15.94 13.56
CA LEU A 125 -3.82 17.06 13.84
C LEU A 125 -4.21 17.80 12.56
N ALA A 126 -3.25 18.06 11.67
CA ALA A 126 -3.51 18.69 10.37
C ALA A 126 -4.43 17.82 9.50
N MET A 127 -4.26 16.50 9.48
CA MET A 127 -5.16 15.58 8.78
C MET A 127 -6.60 15.68 9.30
N VAL A 128 -6.81 15.69 10.62
CA VAL A 128 -8.15 15.85 11.23
C VAL A 128 -8.80 17.17 10.82
N LEU A 129 -8.02 18.27 10.78
CA LEU A 129 -8.50 19.60 10.40
C LEU A 129 -8.79 19.70 8.90
N LEU A 130 -7.98 19.05 8.05
CA LEU A 130 -8.12 19.07 6.59
C LEU A 130 -9.17 18.10 6.06
N ALA A 131 -9.46 17.00 6.77
CA ALA A 131 -10.42 15.98 6.37
C ALA A 131 -11.77 16.50 5.81
N PRO A 132 -12.50 17.46 6.43
CA PRO A 132 -13.78 17.94 5.89
C PRO A 132 -13.66 18.70 4.56
N VAL A 133 -12.49 19.27 4.26
CA VAL A 133 -12.25 20.01 3.01
C VAL A 133 -11.45 19.19 2.00
N PHE A 134 -10.91 18.04 2.40
CA PHE A 134 -10.00 17.22 1.59
C PHE A 134 -10.65 16.71 0.30
N GLY A 135 -11.96 16.49 0.29
CA GLY A 135 -12.69 16.15 -0.94
C GLY A 135 -12.50 17.17 -2.07
N ARG A 136 -12.23 18.45 -1.75
CA ARG A 136 -11.89 19.49 -2.75
C ARG A 136 -10.43 19.45 -3.17
N LEU A 137 -9.55 18.93 -2.30
CA LEU A 137 -8.12 18.78 -2.57
C LEU A 137 -7.82 17.57 -3.47
N LEU A 138 -8.68 16.54 -3.47
CA LEU A 138 -8.52 15.33 -4.28
C LEU A 138 -8.24 15.61 -5.77
N ARG A 139 -8.79 16.70 -6.33
CA ARG A 139 -8.53 17.10 -7.72
C ARG A 139 -7.04 17.35 -8.02
N PHE A 140 -6.25 17.70 -7.00
CA PHE A 140 -4.82 17.97 -7.14
C PHE A 140 -3.96 16.70 -7.03
N PHE A 141 -4.56 15.57 -6.66
CA PHE A 141 -3.91 14.28 -6.56
C PHE A 141 -4.57 13.24 -7.48
N PRO A 142 -4.56 13.47 -8.81
CA PRO A 142 -5.05 12.47 -9.77
C PRO A 142 -4.18 11.19 -9.72
N PRO A 143 -4.61 10.08 -10.37
CA PRO A 143 -3.83 8.84 -10.47
C PRO A 143 -2.38 9.04 -10.93
N LEU A 144 -2.13 10.08 -11.74
CA LEU A 144 -0.79 10.53 -12.13
C LEU A 144 0.10 10.84 -10.92
N VAL A 145 -0.37 11.64 -9.96
CA VAL A 145 0.41 12.04 -8.79
C VAL A 145 0.54 10.88 -7.81
N THR A 146 -0.59 10.24 -7.47
CA THR A 146 -0.58 9.14 -6.48
C THR A 146 0.24 7.95 -6.96
N GLY A 147 0.07 7.52 -8.21
CA GLY A 147 0.85 6.43 -8.81
C GLY A 147 2.35 6.74 -8.88
N THR A 148 2.72 7.97 -9.22
CA THR A 148 4.13 8.41 -9.23
C THR A 148 4.73 8.37 -7.82
N VAL A 149 4.00 8.86 -6.81
CA VAL A 149 4.50 8.85 -5.43
C VAL A 149 4.64 7.42 -4.89
N ILE A 150 3.66 6.55 -5.12
CA ILE A 150 3.74 5.13 -4.72
C ILE A 150 4.96 4.44 -5.38
N LEU A 151 5.22 4.74 -6.66
CA LEU A 151 6.38 4.23 -7.36
C LEU A 151 7.70 4.73 -6.73
N VAL A 152 7.80 6.03 -6.43
CA VAL A 152 8.97 6.61 -5.74
C VAL A 152 9.16 5.96 -4.36
N ILE A 153 8.10 5.71 -3.59
CA ILE A 153 8.17 5.03 -2.30
C ILE A 153 8.79 3.64 -2.45
N GLY A 154 8.25 2.81 -3.34
CA GLY A 154 8.74 1.45 -3.55
C GLY A 154 10.20 1.41 -3.99
N LEU A 155 10.60 2.30 -4.91
CA LEU A 155 11.99 2.38 -5.39
C LEU A 155 12.94 2.95 -4.33
N SER A 156 12.52 3.94 -3.55
CA SER A 156 13.34 4.56 -2.50
C SER A 156 13.62 3.63 -1.32
N LEU A 157 12.80 2.58 -1.14
CA LEU A 157 12.98 1.56 -0.09
C LEU A 157 13.79 0.35 -0.55
N MET A 158 14.13 0.25 -1.85
CA MET A 158 14.97 -0.84 -2.36
C MET A 158 16.36 -0.92 -1.70
N PRO A 159 17.07 0.20 -1.45
CA PRO A 159 18.35 0.15 -0.74
C PRO A 159 18.24 -0.46 0.66
N VAL A 160 17.12 -0.24 1.36
CA VAL A 160 16.89 -0.82 2.69
C VAL A 160 16.80 -2.34 2.60
N ALA A 161 16.00 -2.87 1.67
CA ALA A 161 15.97 -4.31 1.44
C ALA A 161 17.33 -4.85 0.97
N GLY A 162 18.05 -4.13 0.10
CA GLY A 162 19.39 -4.50 -0.36
C GLY A 162 20.39 -4.61 0.78
N ALA A 163 20.40 -3.64 1.71
CA ALA A 163 21.24 -3.68 2.89
C ALA A 163 20.91 -4.87 3.80
N TRP A 164 19.61 -5.16 4.00
CA TRP A 164 19.17 -6.34 4.74
C TRP A 164 19.60 -7.66 4.07
N VAL A 165 19.45 -7.78 2.74
CA VAL A 165 19.93 -8.93 1.95
C VAL A 165 21.43 -9.14 2.16
N ALA A 166 22.20 -8.06 2.22
CA ALA A 166 23.64 -8.11 2.44
C ALA A 166 24.04 -8.46 3.89
N GLY A 167 23.12 -8.47 4.86
CA GLY A 167 23.42 -8.76 6.28
C GLY A 167 23.07 -7.65 7.27
N GLY A 168 22.59 -6.51 6.78
CA GLY A 168 22.32 -5.30 7.57
C GLY A 168 23.47 -4.29 7.48
N GLU A 169 23.16 -2.99 7.48
CA GLU A 169 24.17 -1.94 7.37
C GLU A 169 25.22 -2.02 8.49
N GLY A 170 26.49 -1.89 8.13
CA GLY A 170 27.60 -1.94 9.08
C GLY A 170 27.95 -3.33 9.62
N ALA A 171 27.31 -4.40 9.12
CA ALA A 171 27.68 -5.77 9.46
C ALA A 171 29.12 -6.10 9.02
N LYS A 172 29.86 -6.84 9.87
CA LYS A 172 31.24 -7.26 9.55
C LYS A 172 31.31 -8.20 8.34
N ASP A 173 30.23 -8.94 8.12
CA ASP A 173 30.03 -9.88 7.04
C ASP A 173 29.05 -9.34 5.99
N PHE A 174 28.99 -8.01 5.82
CA PHE A 174 28.19 -7.38 4.77
C PHE A 174 28.55 -7.94 3.39
N GLY A 175 27.53 -8.39 2.66
CA GLY A 175 27.68 -9.00 1.34
C GLY A 175 28.20 -10.44 1.35
N ALA A 176 28.39 -11.07 2.52
CA ALA A 176 28.87 -12.44 2.60
C ALA A 176 27.89 -13.41 1.88
N PRO A 177 28.39 -14.42 1.15
CA PRO A 177 27.54 -15.34 0.39
C PRO A 177 26.44 -16.02 1.22
N LYS A 178 26.70 -16.29 2.50
CA LYS A 178 25.71 -16.86 3.43
C LYS A 178 24.47 -15.96 3.64
N ASN A 179 24.66 -14.64 3.67
CA ASN A 179 23.58 -13.66 3.84
C ASN A 179 22.71 -13.62 2.58
N LEU A 180 23.36 -13.51 1.42
CA LEU A 180 22.70 -13.53 0.12
C LEU A 180 21.96 -14.86 -0.12
N ALA A 181 22.55 -15.99 0.26
CA ALA A 181 21.93 -17.30 0.13
C ALA A 181 20.68 -17.43 1.01
N LEU A 182 20.72 -16.95 2.25
CA LEU A 182 19.56 -16.96 3.14
C LEU A 182 18.43 -16.04 2.63
N ALA A 183 18.78 -14.85 2.17
CA ALA A 183 17.81 -13.92 1.58
C ALA A 183 17.18 -14.48 0.29
N LEU A 184 18.00 -15.08 -0.59
CA LEU A 184 17.54 -15.75 -1.79
C LEU A 184 16.63 -16.94 -1.46
N PHE A 185 16.99 -17.74 -0.46
CA PHE A 185 16.14 -18.84 0.02
C PHE A 185 14.76 -18.31 0.43
N VAL A 186 14.71 -17.26 1.24
CA VAL A 186 13.43 -16.65 1.66
C VAL A 186 12.64 -16.15 0.46
N LEU A 187 13.28 -15.44 -0.47
CA LEU A 187 12.65 -14.97 -1.70
C LEU A 187 12.05 -16.13 -2.51
N LEU A 188 12.80 -17.22 -2.71
CA LEU A 188 12.33 -18.41 -3.43
C LEU A 188 11.18 -19.10 -2.71
N VAL A 189 11.19 -19.14 -1.37
CA VAL A 189 10.05 -19.66 -0.58
C VAL A 189 8.82 -18.77 -0.78
N VAL A 190 8.95 -17.45 -0.71
CA VAL A 190 7.81 -16.54 -0.93
C VAL A 190 7.22 -16.73 -2.32
N ILE A 191 8.06 -16.75 -3.36
CA ILE A 191 7.63 -16.98 -4.75
C ILE A 191 7.00 -18.37 -4.90
N GLY A 192 7.61 -19.40 -4.33
CA GLY A 192 7.09 -20.77 -4.35
C GLY A 192 5.72 -20.89 -3.71
N VAL A 193 5.53 -20.27 -2.54
CA VAL A 193 4.23 -20.25 -1.85
C VAL A 193 3.20 -19.47 -2.67
N GLN A 194 3.55 -18.31 -3.23
CA GLN A 194 2.63 -17.54 -4.08
C GLN A 194 2.22 -18.31 -5.35
N ARG A 195 3.13 -19.09 -5.92
CA ARG A 195 2.90 -19.82 -7.18
C ARG A 195 2.13 -21.12 -6.98
N PHE A 196 2.48 -21.91 -5.96
CA PHE A 196 2.01 -23.29 -5.82
C PHE A 196 1.02 -23.51 -4.68
N ALA A 197 0.97 -22.61 -3.69
CA ALA A 197 0.09 -22.81 -2.55
C ALA A 197 -1.35 -22.34 -2.82
N PRO A 198 -2.33 -22.80 -2.04
CA PRO A 198 -3.70 -22.30 -2.11
C PRO A 198 -3.75 -20.79 -1.87
N ALA A 199 -4.77 -20.12 -2.43
CA ALA A 199 -4.92 -18.66 -2.38
C ALA A 199 -4.87 -18.07 -0.97
N VAL A 200 -5.28 -18.80 0.07
CA VAL A 200 -5.18 -18.36 1.47
C VAL A 200 -3.72 -18.26 1.91
N LEU A 201 -2.91 -19.27 1.61
CA LEU A 201 -1.50 -19.33 2.01
C LEU A 201 -0.63 -18.38 1.16
N GLY A 202 -0.96 -18.22 -0.13
CA GLY A 202 -0.29 -17.28 -1.02
C GLY A 202 -0.36 -15.82 -0.54
N ARG A 203 -1.38 -15.45 0.23
CA ARG A 203 -1.54 -14.08 0.78
C ARG A 203 -0.70 -13.80 2.01
N ILE A 204 -0.33 -14.86 2.73
CA ILE A 204 0.58 -14.77 3.87
C ILE A 204 1.97 -15.31 3.49
N ALA A 205 2.26 -15.41 2.18
CA ALA A 205 3.49 -16.00 1.67
C ALA A 205 4.74 -15.30 2.20
N VAL A 206 4.70 -13.98 2.35
CA VAL A 206 5.80 -13.21 2.95
C VAL A 206 6.05 -13.67 4.39
N LEU A 207 4.99 -13.80 5.20
CA LEU A 207 5.11 -14.28 6.58
C LEU A 207 5.61 -15.73 6.64
N VAL A 208 5.11 -16.60 5.75
CA VAL A 208 5.60 -18.00 5.64
C VAL A 208 7.08 -18.03 5.27
N GLY A 209 7.50 -17.18 4.34
CA GLY A 209 8.90 -17.02 3.95
C GLY A 209 9.78 -16.56 5.11
N ILE A 210 9.31 -15.59 5.91
CA ILE A 210 10.01 -15.14 7.12
C ILE A 210 10.15 -16.29 8.12
N VAL A 211 9.05 -17.01 8.43
CA VAL A 211 9.08 -18.14 9.36
C VAL A 211 10.03 -19.24 8.86
N ALA A 212 9.95 -19.64 7.60
CA ALA A 212 10.85 -20.62 7.01
C ALA A 212 12.32 -20.14 7.04
N GLY A 213 12.56 -18.87 6.75
CA GLY A 213 13.87 -18.23 6.81
C GLY A 213 14.46 -18.28 8.21
N VAL A 214 13.69 -17.92 9.24
CA VAL A 214 14.11 -18.01 10.64
C VAL A 214 14.43 -19.45 11.02
N LEU A 215 13.57 -20.42 10.66
CA LEU A 215 13.80 -21.84 10.96
C LEU A 215 15.11 -22.36 10.34
N VAL A 216 15.43 -21.92 9.12
CA VAL A 216 16.72 -22.22 8.49
C VAL A 216 17.85 -21.43 9.14
N ALA A 217 17.62 -20.19 9.58
CA ALA A 217 18.66 -19.36 10.19
C ALA A 217 19.20 -19.89 11.54
N ILE A 218 18.34 -20.55 12.33
CA ILE A 218 18.66 -21.10 13.66
C ILE A 218 19.90 -22.03 13.64
N PRO A 219 19.93 -23.13 12.86
CA PRO A 219 21.07 -24.05 12.87
C PRO A 219 22.37 -23.45 12.31
N PHE A 220 22.28 -22.38 11.52
CA PHE A 220 23.45 -21.69 10.96
C PHE A 220 23.96 -20.55 11.86
N GLY A 221 23.39 -20.36 13.06
CA GLY A 221 23.88 -19.41 14.05
C GLY A 221 23.62 -17.94 13.68
N PHE A 222 22.59 -17.67 12.87
CA PHE A 222 22.22 -16.31 12.48
C PHE A 222 21.38 -15.57 13.53
N THR A 223 20.80 -16.29 14.50
CA THR A 223 19.81 -15.77 15.45
C THR A 223 20.38 -15.67 16.85
N ASP A 224 20.14 -14.54 17.51
CA ASP A 224 20.33 -14.37 18.95
C ASP A 224 18.97 -14.18 19.64
N PHE A 225 18.56 -15.17 20.43
CA PHE A 225 17.31 -15.15 21.19
C PHE A 225 17.49 -14.74 22.65
N GLY A 226 18.68 -14.29 23.07
CA GLY A 226 18.96 -13.91 24.45
C GLY A 226 17.94 -12.89 24.98
N GLY A 227 17.69 -11.83 24.22
CA GLY A 227 16.70 -10.79 24.57
C GLY A 227 15.24 -11.27 24.58
N VAL A 228 14.93 -12.42 23.95
CA VAL A 228 13.59 -13.00 24.03
C VAL A 228 13.36 -13.58 25.42
N GLY A 229 14.35 -14.20 26.06
CA GLY A 229 14.23 -14.77 27.40
C GLY A 229 13.81 -13.73 28.45
N ASP A 230 14.41 -12.54 28.37
CA ASP A 230 14.25 -11.45 29.35
C ASP A 230 12.99 -10.60 29.13
N ALA A 231 12.38 -10.65 27.95
CA ALA A 231 11.19 -9.86 27.67
C ALA A 231 9.96 -10.32 28.48
N ASP A 232 9.18 -9.35 28.95
CA ASP A 232 7.93 -9.60 29.69
C ASP A 232 6.85 -10.24 28.82
N TRP A 233 5.98 -11.03 29.46
CA TRP A 233 4.83 -11.65 28.80
C TRP A 233 3.70 -10.66 28.53
N ALA A 234 3.54 -9.64 29.37
CA ALA A 234 2.53 -8.61 29.22
C ALA A 234 3.14 -7.22 29.49
N GLY A 235 2.83 -6.26 28.62
CA GLY A 235 3.33 -4.88 28.74
C GLY A 235 2.51 -3.94 27.88
N ILE A 236 2.49 -2.66 28.23
CA ILE A 236 1.74 -1.63 27.50
C ILE A 236 2.69 -0.51 27.08
N SER A 237 2.48 0.02 25.87
CA SER A 237 3.21 1.22 25.43
C SER A 237 2.76 2.41 26.28
N THR A 238 3.69 2.97 27.06
CA THR A 238 3.48 4.21 27.81
C THR A 238 3.61 5.42 26.90
N PRO A 239 2.80 6.48 27.08
CA PRO A 239 2.98 7.71 26.33
C PRO A 239 4.40 8.27 26.47
N PHE A 240 4.98 8.73 25.36
CA PHE A 240 6.27 9.44 25.33
C PHE A 240 7.44 8.67 25.98
N HIS A 241 7.50 7.36 25.76
CA HIS A 241 8.52 6.46 26.30
C HIS A 241 9.96 6.89 25.94
N PHE A 242 10.17 7.35 24.71
CA PHE A 242 11.49 7.82 24.25
C PHE A 242 11.73 9.32 24.51
N GLY A 243 10.87 9.97 25.30
CA GLY A 243 10.96 11.39 25.64
C GLY A 243 9.79 12.22 25.13
N ALA A 244 9.68 13.44 25.66
CA ALA A 244 8.64 14.39 25.27
C ALA A 244 8.84 14.86 23.81
N PRO A 245 7.74 15.04 23.03
CA PRO A 245 7.83 15.38 21.62
C PRO A 245 8.46 16.76 21.42
N THR A 246 9.33 16.88 20.42
CA THR A 246 9.95 18.14 20.02
C THR A 246 9.39 18.58 18.66
N PHE A 247 9.27 19.89 18.46
CA PHE A 247 8.58 20.45 17.30
C PHE A 247 9.56 21.16 16.38
N GLU A 248 10.10 20.42 15.42
CA GLU A 248 11.03 20.96 14.42
C GLU A 248 10.31 21.27 13.12
N ALA A 249 10.50 22.50 12.60
CA ALA A 249 9.77 22.97 11.43
C ALA A 249 10.01 22.11 10.18
N GLY A 250 11.26 21.71 9.92
CA GLY A 250 11.60 20.85 8.77
C GLY A 250 10.93 19.48 8.85
N ALA A 251 10.95 18.85 10.03
CA ALA A 251 10.30 17.57 10.29
C ALA A 251 8.78 17.67 10.11
N ILE A 252 8.15 18.73 10.64
CA ILE A 252 6.72 19.00 10.50
C ILE A 252 6.35 19.15 9.03
N VAL A 253 7.07 19.98 8.27
CA VAL A 253 6.78 20.19 6.84
C VAL A 253 6.90 18.89 6.05
N SER A 254 7.96 18.11 6.30
CA SER A 254 8.16 16.84 5.61
C SER A 254 7.03 15.85 5.88
N LEU A 255 6.63 15.65 7.14
CA LEU A 255 5.53 14.73 7.47
C LEU A 255 4.15 15.26 7.08
N LEU A 256 3.94 16.58 6.99
CA LEU A 256 2.71 17.15 6.42
C LEU A 256 2.56 16.79 4.93
N ILE A 257 3.65 16.83 4.16
CA ILE A 257 3.63 16.42 2.74
C ILE A 257 3.24 14.94 2.64
N VAL A 258 3.86 14.08 3.47
CA VAL A 258 3.53 12.66 3.53
C VAL A 258 2.06 12.45 3.90
N SER A 259 1.55 13.15 4.91
CA SER A 259 0.15 13.06 5.33
C SER A 259 -0.83 13.40 4.22
N LEU A 260 -0.54 14.38 3.35
CA LEU A 260 -1.41 14.68 2.20
C LEU A 260 -1.49 13.51 1.21
N VAL A 261 -0.37 12.82 1.00
CA VAL A 261 -0.33 11.61 0.15
C VAL A 261 -1.13 10.49 0.81
N SER A 262 -0.90 10.23 2.09
CA SER A 262 -1.63 9.19 2.85
C SER A 262 -3.14 9.46 2.88
N MET A 263 -3.56 10.73 3.00
CA MET A 263 -4.99 11.09 2.89
C MET A 263 -5.56 10.79 1.50
N THR A 264 -4.76 10.92 0.44
CA THR A 264 -5.21 10.59 -0.92
C THR A 264 -5.29 9.08 -1.13
N GLU A 265 -4.27 8.35 -0.67
CA GLU A 265 -4.24 6.88 -0.68
C GLU A 265 -5.45 6.30 0.05
N THR A 266 -5.69 6.75 1.29
CA THR A 266 -6.85 6.28 2.06
C THR A 266 -8.17 6.69 1.41
N SER A 267 -8.23 7.84 0.75
CA SER A 267 -9.44 8.21 0.01
C SER A 267 -9.74 7.23 -1.12
N GLY A 268 -8.72 6.83 -1.88
CA GLY A 268 -8.84 5.79 -2.92
C GLY A 268 -9.26 4.45 -2.34
N ASP A 269 -8.66 4.03 -1.23
CA ASP A 269 -9.00 2.78 -0.54
C ASP A 269 -10.44 2.78 0.00
N ILE A 270 -10.89 3.89 0.56
CA ILE A 270 -12.27 4.06 1.04
C ILE A 270 -13.26 3.92 -0.13
N ILE A 271 -12.97 4.55 -1.27
CA ILE A 271 -13.82 4.48 -2.46
C ILE A 271 -13.84 3.04 -3.00
N ALA A 272 -12.68 2.42 -3.16
CA ALA A 272 -12.56 1.04 -3.66
C ALA A 272 -13.30 0.04 -2.77
N VAL A 273 -13.14 0.14 -1.44
CA VAL A 273 -13.90 -0.70 -0.50
C VAL A 273 -15.40 -0.38 -0.56
N GLY A 274 -15.78 0.89 -0.70
CA GLY A 274 -17.17 1.30 -0.84
C GLY A 274 -17.85 0.64 -2.05
N GLU A 275 -17.16 0.63 -3.20
CA GLU A 275 -17.62 -0.06 -4.42
C GLU A 275 -17.70 -1.58 -4.23
N MET A 276 -16.64 -2.21 -3.66
CA MET A 276 -16.61 -3.65 -3.42
C MET A 276 -17.71 -4.11 -2.46
N THR A 277 -18.10 -3.26 -1.51
CA THR A 277 -19.08 -3.55 -0.47
C THR A 277 -20.50 -3.11 -0.82
N GLY A 278 -20.69 -2.32 -1.89
CA GLY A 278 -21.99 -1.77 -2.26
C GLY A 278 -22.45 -0.60 -1.39
N ARG A 279 -21.54 0.02 -0.62
CA ARG A 279 -21.82 1.17 0.24
C ARG A 279 -20.97 2.36 -0.20
N ALA A 280 -21.58 3.28 -0.95
CA ALA A 280 -20.89 4.42 -1.53
C ALA A 280 -20.15 5.27 -0.47
N ALA A 281 -18.91 5.65 -0.79
CA ALA A 281 -18.10 6.56 0.01
C ALA A 281 -18.55 8.01 -0.22
N GLU A 282 -19.62 8.43 0.46
CA GLU A 282 -20.06 9.82 0.42
C GLU A 282 -18.99 10.78 0.99
N PRO A 283 -18.94 12.06 0.58
CA PRO A 283 -17.95 13.02 1.05
C PRO A 283 -17.87 13.15 2.57
N GLY A 284 -19.00 13.01 3.27
CA GLY A 284 -19.05 13.01 4.73
C GLY A 284 -18.35 11.79 5.34
N THR A 285 -18.66 10.59 4.82
CA THR A 285 -18.05 9.32 5.26
C THR A 285 -16.56 9.28 4.95
N LEU A 286 -16.15 9.82 3.80
CA LEU A 286 -14.76 9.99 3.43
C LEU A 286 -14.02 10.87 4.46
N ALA A 287 -14.58 12.04 4.78
CA ALA A 287 -14.01 12.93 5.79
C ALA A 287 -13.94 12.26 7.17
N ASP A 288 -14.95 11.47 7.54
CA ASP A 288 -14.95 10.75 8.81
C ASP A 288 -13.87 9.65 8.85
N GLY A 289 -13.58 9.01 7.71
CA GLY A 289 -12.44 8.09 7.54
C GLY A 289 -11.08 8.80 7.69
N LEU A 290 -10.88 9.92 7.00
CA LEU A 290 -9.63 10.69 7.07
C LEU A 290 -9.39 11.30 8.47
N ARG A 291 -10.47 11.65 9.19
CA ARG A 291 -10.38 12.05 10.60
C ARG A 291 -9.86 10.93 11.47
N ALA A 292 -10.28 9.69 11.20
CA ALA A 292 -9.83 8.54 11.93
C ALA A 292 -8.37 8.17 11.62
N ASP A 293 -7.90 8.33 10.39
CA ASP A 293 -6.45 8.22 10.09
C ASP A 293 -5.65 9.30 10.84
N GLY A 294 -6.16 10.54 10.84
CA GLY A 294 -5.52 11.67 11.50
C GLY A 294 -5.41 11.49 13.01
N ILE A 295 -6.49 11.10 13.69
CA ILE A 295 -6.43 10.83 15.15
C ILE A 295 -5.57 9.62 15.47
N SER A 296 -5.58 8.58 14.61
CA SER A 296 -4.72 7.42 14.76
C SER A 296 -3.24 7.80 14.64
N THR A 297 -2.92 8.70 13.72
CA THR A 297 -1.59 9.31 13.56
C THR A 297 -1.19 10.12 14.80
N VAL A 298 -2.10 10.91 15.37
CA VAL A 298 -1.83 11.60 16.66
C VAL A 298 -1.54 10.60 17.78
N LEU A 299 -2.35 9.54 17.89
CA LEU A 299 -2.12 8.47 18.87
C LEU A 299 -0.78 7.78 18.63
N GLY A 300 -0.39 7.58 17.37
CA GLY A 300 0.93 7.06 17.02
C GLY A 300 2.05 7.90 17.62
N GLY A 301 2.07 9.21 17.37
CA GLY A 301 3.09 10.07 17.96
C GLY A 301 3.05 10.14 19.50
N VAL A 302 1.87 10.02 20.12
CA VAL A 302 1.76 9.97 21.61
C VAL A 302 2.31 8.66 22.17
N PHE A 303 2.03 7.53 21.52
CA PHE A 303 2.37 6.19 21.98
C PHE A 303 3.58 5.59 21.27
N ASN A 304 4.46 6.44 20.75
CA ASN A 304 5.80 6.11 20.22
C ASN A 304 5.81 5.32 18.91
N THR A 305 4.79 5.52 18.06
CA THR A 305 4.64 4.88 16.75
C THR A 305 4.68 5.94 15.63
N PHE A 306 4.25 5.58 14.42
CA PHE A 306 4.41 6.35 13.20
C PHE A 306 3.05 6.69 12.56
N PRO A 307 3.01 7.46 11.45
CA PRO A 307 1.75 7.83 10.81
C PRO A 307 0.97 6.64 10.26
N TYR A 308 -0.35 6.66 10.46
CA TYR A 308 -1.28 5.61 10.04
C TYR A 308 -2.04 5.98 8.78
N THR A 309 -2.30 4.96 7.96
CA THR A 309 -3.10 5.04 6.74
C THR A 309 -3.85 3.72 6.54
N ALA A 310 -4.84 3.72 5.65
CA ALA A 310 -5.49 2.50 5.20
C ALA A 310 -4.48 1.56 4.52
N PHE A 311 -4.53 0.28 4.86
CA PHE A 311 -3.61 -0.72 4.32
C PHE A 311 -4.18 -1.33 3.03
N ALA A 312 -3.73 -0.84 1.88
CA ALA A 312 -4.21 -1.25 0.55
C ALA A 312 -4.12 -2.77 0.29
N GLN A 313 -3.15 -3.47 0.88
CA GLN A 313 -3.04 -4.94 0.79
C GLN A 313 -4.28 -5.64 1.38
N ASN A 314 -4.82 -5.10 2.47
CA ASN A 314 -6.00 -5.63 3.13
C ASN A 314 -7.28 -5.24 2.38
N VAL A 315 -7.30 -4.12 1.65
CA VAL A 315 -8.39 -3.78 0.73
C VAL A 315 -8.52 -4.83 -0.38
N GLY A 316 -7.40 -5.22 -0.98
CA GLY A 316 -7.37 -6.31 -1.95
C GLY A 316 -7.90 -7.64 -1.38
N LEU A 317 -7.65 -7.91 -0.10
CA LEU A 317 -8.17 -9.09 0.61
C LEU A 317 -9.71 -9.11 0.66
N VAL A 318 -10.34 -7.97 0.92
CA VAL A 318 -11.81 -7.82 0.97
C VAL A 318 -12.42 -8.15 -0.40
N GLY A 319 -11.87 -7.58 -1.48
CA GLY A 319 -12.35 -7.81 -2.84
C GLY A 319 -12.31 -9.28 -3.26
N MET A 320 -11.25 -10.00 -2.88
CA MET A 320 -11.09 -11.40 -3.27
C MET A 320 -11.82 -12.40 -2.36
N THR A 321 -11.86 -12.18 -1.04
CA THR A 321 -12.60 -13.07 -0.11
C THR A 321 -14.10 -12.91 -0.20
N ARG A 322 -14.57 -11.74 -0.69
CA ARG A 322 -15.97 -11.31 -0.64
C ARG A 322 -16.54 -11.26 0.79
N VAL A 323 -15.69 -11.30 1.81
CA VAL A 323 -16.07 -11.08 3.21
C VAL A 323 -16.06 -9.59 3.46
N ARG A 324 -17.26 -8.98 3.39
CA ARG A 324 -17.46 -7.52 3.42
C ARG A 324 -17.68 -6.95 4.82
N SER A 325 -17.82 -7.80 5.83
CA SER A 325 -18.16 -7.39 7.19
C SER A 325 -17.04 -6.56 7.82
N ARG A 326 -17.38 -5.36 8.31
CA ARG A 326 -16.44 -4.51 9.06
C ARG A 326 -16.06 -5.11 10.41
N TRP A 327 -16.91 -5.99 10.96
CA TRP A 327 -16.66 -6.65 12.24
C TRP A 327 -15.53 -7.68 12.16
N VAL A 328 -15.31 -8.28 10.98
CA VAL A 328 -14.15 -9.15 10.74
C VAL A 328 -12.84 -8.36 10.87
N VAL A 329 -12.79 -7.16 10.27
CA VAL A 329 -11.62 -6.28 10.37
C VAL A 329 -11.51 -5.66 11.76
N ALA A 330 -12.63 -5.36 12.43
CA ALA A 330 -12.61 -4.94 13.83
C ALA A 330 -12.07 -6.05 14.77
N ALA A 331 -12.44 -7.31 14.54
CA ALA A 331 -11.90 -8.44 15.30
C ALA A 331 -10.38 -8.58 15.07
N ALA A 332 -9.91 -8.35 13.84
CA ALA A 332 -8.49 -8.27 13.53
C ALA A 332 -7.80 -7.12 14.28
N GLY A 333 -8.42 -5.94 14.35
CA GLY A 333 -7.95 -4.82 15.19
C GLY A 333 -7.84 -5.20 16.67
N GLY A 334 -8.84 -5.91 17.21
CA GLY A 334 -8.79 -6.46 18.56
C GLY A 334 -7.65 -7.47 18.76
N MET A 335 -7.39 -8.34 17.78
CA MET A 335 -6.24 -9.25 17.81
C MET A 335 -4.91 -8.51 17.80
N LEU A 336 -4.76 -7.45 17.00
CA LEU A 336 -3.56 -6.61 16.99
C LEU A 336 -3.33 -5.91 18.33
N VAL A 337 -4.40 -5.41 18.98
CA VAL A 337 -4.32 -4.88 20.35
C VAL A 337 -3.77 -5.94 21.30
N LEU A 338 -4.29 -7.17 21.24
CA LEU A 338 -3.79 -8.27 22.07
C LEU A 338 -2.32 -8.59 21.78
N LEU A 339 -1.92 -8.63 20.51
CA LEU A 339 -0.52 -8.87 20.12
C LEU A 339 0.41 -7.74 20.57
N GLY A 340 -0.04 -6.49 20.51
CA GLY A 340 0.71 -5.32 20.99
C GLY A 340 0.87 -5.27 22.51
N LEU A 341 0.06 -6.02 23.26
CA LEU A 341 0.20 -6.18 24.71
C LEU A 341 1.19 -7.29 25.10
N LEU A 342 1.84 -7.95 24.13
CA LEU A 342 2.78 -9.06 24.35
C LEU A 342 4.21 -8.69 23.91
N PRO A 343 5.01 -8.00 24.77
CA PRO A 343 6.40 -7.61 24.46
C PRO A 343 7.27 -8.76 23.96
N LYS A 344 7.03 -9.98 24.48
CA LYS A 344 7.67 -11.21 24.03
C LYS A 344 7.62 -11.41 22.51
N LEU A 345 6.48 -11.10 21.88
CA LEU A 345 6.31 -11.22 20.45
C LEU A 345 7.16 -10.18 19.70
N GLY A 346 7.20 -8.95 20.20
CA GLY A 346 8.08 -7.91 19.67
C GLY A 346 9.56 -8.32 19.73
N ALA A 347 9.98 -8.95 20.83
CA ALA A 347 11.36 -9.45 20.98
C ALA A 347 11.68 -10.58 19.98
N VAL A 348 10.73 -11.49 19.74
CA VAL A 348 10.89 -12.54 18.71
C VAL A 348 11.05 -11.94 17.32
N VAL A 349 10.26 -10.92 16.99
CA VAL A 349 10.35 -10.23 15.69
C VAL A 349 11.66 -9.44 15.57
N ALA A 350 12.10 -8.77 16.63
CA ALA A 350 13.37 -8.05 16.65
C ALA A 350 14.59 -8.98 16.52
N ALA A 351 14.45 -10.26 16.90
CA ALA A 351 15.49 -11.28 16.72
C ALA A 351 15.54 -11.89 15.31
N VAL A 352 14.64 -11.49 14.39
CA VAL A 352 14.65 -11.98 13.01
C VAL A 352 15.90 -11.45 12.29
N PRO A 353 16.74 -12.32 11.71
CA PRO A 353 17.96 -11.89 11.04
C PRO A 353 17.68 -10.98 9.84
N ALA A 354 18.52 -9.97 9.65
CA ALA A 354 18.38 -9.02 8.53
C ALA A 354 18.26 -9.71 7.16
N PRO A 355 19.04 -10.75 6.79
CA PRO A 355 18.87 -11.42 5.50
C PRO A 355 17.48 -12.03 5.27
N VAL A 356 16.82 -12.50 6.33
CA VAL A 356 15.44 -13.02 6.25
C VAL A 356 14.47 -11.89 5.94
N LEU A 357 14.60 -10.76 6.64
CA LEU A 357 13.84 -9.54 6.36
C LEU A 357 14.15 -9.00 4.95
N GLY A 358 15.37 -9.15 4.47
CA GLY A 358 15.79 -8.75 3.13
C GLY A 358 15.06 -9.51 2.02
N GLY A 359 15.02 -10.85 2.11
CA GLY A 359 14.29 -11.67 1.14
C GLY A 359 12.79 -11.36 1.11
N ALA A 360 12.18 -11.14 2.27
CA ALA A 360 10.79 -10.68 2.38
C ALA A 360 10.60 -9.24 1.87
N GLY A 361 11.53 -8.34 2.21
CA GLY A 361 11.53 -6.92 1.86
C GLY A 361 11.61 -6.67 0.36
N LEU A 362 12.40 -7.47 -0.37
CA LEU A 362 12.44 -7.42 -1.84
C LEU A 362 11.04 -7.62 -2.45
N VAL A 363 10.27 -8.57 -1.94
CA VAL A 363 8.90 -8.81 -2.41
C VAL A 363 7.96 -7.69 -1.97
N MET A 364 8.05 -7.23 -0.71
CA MET A 364 7.18 -6.18 -0.18
C MET A 364 7.37 -4.85 -0.94
N PHE A 365 8.60 -4.32 -0.99
CA PHE A 365 8.87 -3.04 -1.65
C PHE A 365 8.74 -3.12 -3.18
N GLY A 366 9.09 -4.27 -3.77
CA GLY A 366 8.86 -4.53 -5.20
C GLY A 366 7.38 -4.52 -5.56
N THR A 367 6.53 -5.09 -4.71
CA THR A 367 5.07 -5.05 -4.90
C THR A 367 4.52 -3.63 -4.74
N VAL A 368 5.06 -2.83 -3.80
CA VAL A 368 4.69 -1.40 -3.66
C VAL A 368 5.02 -0.64 -4.95
N ALA A 369 6.24 -0.78 -5.48
CA ALA A 369 6.62 -0.15 -6.75
C ALA A 369 5.72 -0.60 -7.92
N ALA A 370 5.43 -1.90 -8.01
CA ALA A 370 4.53 -2.44 -9.03
C ALA A 370 3.08 -1.90 -8.88
N SER A 371 2.61 -1.65 -7.66
CA SER A 371 1.31 -1.02 -7.42
C SER A 371 1.28 0.41 -7.94
N GLY A 372 2.37 1.17 -7.78
CA GLY A 372 2.49 2.51 -8.36
C GLY A 372 2.40 2.48 -9.88
N LEU A 373 3.10 1.54 -10.54
CA LEU A 373 2.99 1.31 -11.98
C LEU A 373 1.56 0.94 -12.41
N ARG A 374 0.88 0.09 -11.63
CA ARG A 374 -0.51 -0.29 -11.92
C ARG A 374 -1.44 0.93 -11.87
N THR A 375 -1.29 1.83 -10.90
CA THR A 375 -2.06 3.08 -10.84
C THR A 375 -1.74 4.00 -12.01
N LEU A 376 -0.46 4.10 -12.40
CA LEU A 376 -0.04 4.88 -13.56
C LEU A 376 -0.57 4.31 -14.89
N ALA A 377 -0.87 3.01 -14.97
CA ALA A 377 -1.45 2.39 -16.16
C ALA A 377 -2.86 2.92 -16.50
N GLU A 378 -3.53 3.60 -15.57
CA GLU A 378 -4.83 4.25 -15.80
C GLU A 378 -4.67 5.67 -16.39
N VAL A 379 -3.44 6.18 -16.52
CA VAL A 379 -3.13 7.54 -17.00
C VAL A 379 -2.85 7.53 -18.50
N ASP A 380 -3.41 8.51 -19.22
CA ASP A 380 -3.09 8.72 -20.63
C ASP A 380 -1.72 9.39 -20.81
N PHE A 381 -0.80 8.71 -21.48
CA PHE A 381 0.54 9.21 -21.81
C PHE A 381 0.71 9.64 -23.28
N LYS A 382 -0.38 9.73 -24.06
CA LYS A 382 -0.32 10.23 -25.45
C LYS A 382 0.22 11.66 -25.55
N GLY A 383 0.03 12.48 -24.52
CA GLY A 383 0.62 13.82 -24.41
C GLY A 383 1.92 13.84 -23.59
N ASN A 384 2.78 14.85 -23.83
CA ASN A 384 4.07 14.95 -23.16
C ASN A 384 4.00 15.42 -21.69
N HIS A 385 2.93 16.10 -21.27
CA HIS A 385 2.86 16.68 -19.92
C HIS A 385 2.82 15.62 -18.83
N ASN A 386 1.93 14.62 -18.93
CA ASN A 386 1.83 13.54 -17.96
C ASN A 386 3.14 12.76 -17.85
N LEU A 387 3.76 12.42 -18.99
CA LEU A 387 5.05 11.74 -19.02
C LEU A 387 6.16 12.59 -18.36
N THR A 388 6.17 13.90 -18.59
CA THR A 388 7.13 14.83 -17.99
C THR A 388 6.96 14.89 -16.47
N VAL A 389 5.72 14.95 -15.97
CA VAL A 389 5.44 14.94 -14.52
C VAL A 389 6.03 13.69 -13.88
N VAL A 390 5.76 12.50 -14.45
CA VAL A 390 6.29 11.23 -13.94
C VAL A 390 7.82 11.20 -13.98
N ALA A 391 8.40 11.52 -15.15
CA ALA A 391 9.84 11.41 -15.37
C ALA A 391 10.64 12.33 -14.44
N VAL A 392 10.24 13.59 -14.30
CA VAL A 392 10.94 14.57 -13.46
C VAL A 392 10.74 14.25 -11.99
N ALA A 393 9.53 13.88 -11.55
CA ALA A 393 9.29 13.50 -10.16
C ALA A 393 10.07 12.24 -9.74
N LEU A 394 10.16 11.23 -10.62
CA LEU A 394 11.02 10.06 -10.39
C LEU A 394 12.50 10.45 -10.30
N ALA A 395 12.99 11.27 -11.24
CA ALA A 395 14.38 11.71 -11.24
C ALA A 395 14.75 12.48 -9.96
N VAL A 396 13.91 13.46 -9.57
CA VAL A 396 14.14 14.24 -8.35
C VAL A 396 13.99 13.39 -7.09
N GLY A 397 13.01 12.49 -7.04
CA GLY A 397 12.78 11.62 -5.89
C GLY A 397 13.89 10.57 -5.69
N LEU A 398 14.47 10.05 -6.77
CA LEU A 398 15.56 9.07 -6.69
C LEU A 398 16.95 9.71 -6.61
N LEU A 399 17.07 11.02 -6.84
CA LEU A 399 18.35 11.73 -6.77
C LEU A 399 19.06 11.58 -5.41
N PRO A 400 18.43 11.84 -4.25
CA PRO A 400 19.09 11.63 -2.96
C PRO A 400 19.31 10.15 -2.63
N VAL A 401 18.62 9.22 -3.31
CA VAL A 401 18.85 7.79 -3.15
C VAL A 401 20.12 7.35 -3.88
N GLY A 402 20.34 7.86 -5.10
CA GLY A 402 21.54 7.56 -5.90
C GLY A 402 22.76 8.39 -5.51
N VAL A 403 22.57 9.62 -5.05
CA VAL A 403 23.63 10.54 -4.61
C VAL A 403 23.26 11.13 -3.25
N PRO A 404 23.53 10.41 -2.14
CA PRO A 404 23.11 10.83 -0.79
C PRO A 404 23.66 12.18 -0.32
N THR A 405 24.78 12.64 -0.89
CA THR A 405 25.46 13.89 -0.52
C THR A 405 25.04 15.11 -1.36
N VAL A 406 24.06 14.94 -2.25
CA VAL A 406 23.72 15.95 -3.26
C VAL A 406 23.28 17.29 -2.67
N TYR A 407 22.66 17.30 -1.48
CA TYR A 407 22.18 18.52 -0.83
C TYR A 407 22.98 18.93 0.41
N ASP A 408 24.15 18.35 0.68
CA ASP A 408 24.96 18.63 1.90
C ASP A 408 25.34 20.11 2.09
N ARG A 409 25.33 20.89 1.00
CA ARG A 409 25.64 22.34 1.01
C ARG A 409 24.40 23.23 1.15
N PHE A 410 23.21 22.67 1.17
CA PHE A 410 21.96 23.42 1.32
C PHE A 410 21.66 23.69 2.81
N PRO A 411 20.75 24.63 3.13
CA PRO A 411 20.30 24.84 4.50
C PRO A 411 19.61 23.59 5.09
N ASP A 412 19.69 23.40 6.41
CA ASP A 412 19.17 22.22 7.11
C ASP A 412 17.69 21.94 6.81
N TRP A 413 16.85 22.97 6.78
CA TRP A 413 15.42 22.81 6.48
C TRP A 413 15.17 22.24 5.07
N PHE A 414 16.01 22.61 4.10
CA PHE A 414 15.92 22.11 2.73
C PHE A 414 16.41 20.66 2.68
N GLN A 415 17.49 20.35 3.40
CA GLN A 415 18.00 18.99 3.53
C GLN A 415 16.93 18.06 4.12
N THR A 416 16.26 18.43 5.22
CA THR A 416 15.23 17.58 5.85
C THR A 416 14.09 17.21 4.90
N VAL A 417 13.71 18.11 3.99
CA VAL A 417 12.62 17.86 3.04
C VAL A 417 13.13 17.17 1.77
N MET A 418 14.26 17.62 1.21
CA MET A 418 14.71 17.21 -0.12
C MET A 418 15.68 16.04 -0.12
N HIS A 419 16.40 15.75 0.98
CA HIS A 419 17.12 14.48 1.13
C HIS A 419 16.15 13.30 1.31
N SER A 420 14.91 13.55 1.72
CA SER A 420 13.86 12.53 1.68
C SER A 420 13.40 12.33 0.23
N GLY A 421 13.88 11.29 -0.42
CA GLY A 421 13.51 10.98 -1.81
C GLY A 421 12.00 10.89 -2.05
N ILE A 422 11.27 10.36 -1.06
CA ILE A 422 9.80 10.29 -1.08
C ILE A 422 9.18 11.69 -1.04
N SER A 423 9.63 12.55 -0.13
CA SER A 423 9.12 13.92 0.00
C SER A 423 9.45 14.76 -1.23
N ALA A 424 10.69 14.67 -1.73
CA ALA A 424 11.15 15.37 -2.92
C ALA A 424 10.36 14.97 -4.18
N GLY A 425 10.17 13.66 -4.38
CA GLY A 425 9.37 13.14 -5.49
C GLY A 425 7.90 13.56 -5.41
N CYS A 426 7.30 13.51 -4.23
CA CYS A 426 5.92 13.96 -4.00
C CYS A 426 5.74 15.45 -4.28
N LEU A 427 6.60 16.30 -3.72
CA LEU A 427 6.55 17.74 -3.93
C LEU A 427 6.69 18.07 -5.41
N THR A 428 7.63 17.41 -6.11
CA THR A 428 7.86 17.60 -7.54
C THR A 428 6.64 17.18 -8.36
N ALA A 429 6.06 16.00 -8.11
CA ALA A 429 4.87 15.53 -8.81
C ALA A 429 3.69 16.50 -8.63
N LEU A 430 3.46 16.96 -7.39
CA LEU A 430 2.38 17.89 -7.07
C LEU A 430 2.58 19.24 -7.77
N VAL A 431 3.78 19.83 -7.67
CA VAL A 431 4.09 21.13 -8.28
C VAL A 431 3.98 21.08 -9.80
N LEU A 432 4.51 20.03 -10.44
CA LEU A 432 4.42 19.89 -11.90
C LEU A 432 2.98 19.61 -12.36
N ASN A 433 2.20 18.83 -11.60
CA ASN A 433 0.79 18.63 -11.91
C ASN A 433 0.00 19.95 -11.82
N LEU A 434 0.28 20.78 -10.82
CA LEU A 434 -0.31 22.12 -10.73
C LEU A 434 0.12 23.00 -11.90
N LEU A 435 1.39 22.95 -12.29
CA LEU A 435 1.95 23.74 -13.39
C LEU A 435 1.32 23.41 -14.74
N PHE A 436 1.23 22.13 -15.09
CA PHE A 436 0.77 21.71 -16.40
C PHE A 436 -0.76 21.58 -16.53
N HIS A 437 -1.49 21.43 -15.43
CA HIS A 437 -2.94 21.15 -15.48
C HIS A 437 -3.83 22.18 -14.78
N HIS A 438 -3.29 23.06 -13.93
CA HIS A 438 -4.11 23.97 -13.13
C HIS A 438 -3.77 25.46 -13.31
N LEU A 439 -2.62 25.80 -13.90
CA LEU A 439 -2.26 27.20 -14.17
C LEU A 439 -2.85 27.70 -15.51
N PRO A 440 -3.43 28.92 -15.55
CA PRO A 440 -3.98 29.51 -16.78
C PRO A 440 -2.89 29.70 -17.85
N GLY A 441 -3.11 29.14 -19.04
CA GLY A 441 -2.15 29.19 -20.16
C GLY A 441 -1.59 27.83 -20.57
N ALA A 442 -1.79 26.79 -19.75
CA ALA A 442 -1.56 25.41 -20.17
C ALA A 442 -2.62 25.02 -21.22
N LYS A 443 -2.22 24.92 -22.49
CA LYS A 443 -3.04 24.28 -23.51
C LYS A 443 -3.13 22.80 -23.13
N SER A 444 -4.24 22.38 -22.55
CA SER A 444 -4.58 20.96 -22.48
C SER A 444 -4.57 20.41 -23.90
N PRO A 445 -3.91 19.26 -24.18
CA PRO A 445 -4.12 18.56 -25.43
C PRO A 445 -5.62 18.24 -25.49
N GLU A 446 -6.26 18.74 -26.55
CA GLU A 446 -7.64 18.42 -26.90
C GLU A 446 -7.80 16.88 -26.90
N PRO A 447 -8.87 16.31 -26.31
CA PRO A 447 -9.12 14.89 -26.44
C PRO A 447 -9.37 14.58 -27.92
N ALA A 448 -8.42 13.92 -28.57
CA ALA A 448 -8.61 13.32 -29.88
C ALA A 448 -9.50 12.07 -29.71
N ASP A 449 -10.80 12.29 -29.50
CA ASP A 449 -11.93 11.44 -29.93
C ASP A 449 -13.23 11.96 -29.28
N ALA A 450 -13.77 13.02 -29.85
CA ALA A 450 -15.22 13.21 -29.88
C ALA A 450 -15.67 12.81 -31.30
N ALA A 451 -15.93 11.52 -31.50
CA ALA A 451 -16.71 11.09 -32.66
C ALA A 451 -18.05 11.86 -32.63
N PRO A 452 -18.50 12.42 -33.76
CA PRO A 452 -19.75 13.20 -33.78
C PRO A 452 -20.92 12.30 -33.40
N GLU A 453 -21.64 12.72 -32.35
CA GLU A 453 -22.89 12.12 -31.89
C GLU A 453 -23.88 12.02 -33.07
N PRO A 454 -24.49 10.86 -33.36
CA PRO A 454 -25.51 10.80 -34.39
C PRO A 454 -26.71 11.65 -33.97
N ALA A 455 -27.10 12.57 -34.85
CA ALA A 455 -28.21 13.49 -34.65
C ALA A 455 -29.47 12.74 -34.19
N LYS A 456 -30.02 13.14 -33.05
CA LYS A 456 -31.33 12.70 -32.56
C LYS A 456 -32.40 13.05 -33.59
N ALA A 457 -32.99 12.04 -34.22
CA ALA A 457 -34.27 12.18 -34.89
C ALA A 457 -35.34 12.45 -33.80
N THR A 458 -36.02 13.58 -33.90
CA THR A 458 -37.16 13.94 -33.06
C THR A 458 -38.37 13.07 -33.41
N ASP A 459 -38.94 12.46 -32.37
CA ASP A 459 -40.22 11.76 -32.41
C ASP A 459 -41.37 12.72 -32.75
N GLY A 460 -42.22 12.31 -33.69
CA GLY A 460 -43.55 12.84 -33.93
C GLY A 460 -44.54 11.67 -33.95
N GLU A 461 -45.52 11.73 -33.05
CA GLU A 461 -46.52 10.70 -32.72
C GLU A 461 -47.48 10.27 -33.86
N PRO A 462 -48.23 9.16 -33.69
CA PRO A 462 -48.88 8.41 -34.76
C PRO A 462 -50.34 8.82 -35.02
N THR A 463 -50.76 8.78 -36.28
CA THR A 463 -52.18 8.73 -36.68
C THR A 463 -52.39 7.76 -37.85
N ALA A 464 -53.28 6.79 -37.67
CA ALA A 464 -53.79 5.84 -38.67
C ALA A 464 -55.04 6.39 -39.40
N PRO A 465 -55.72 5.66 -40.31
CA PRO A 465 -55.27 4.93 -41.51
C PRO A 465 -56.11 5.27 -42.78
N ALA A 466 -55.62 5.00 -44.00
CA ALA A 466 -56.48 4.80 -45.19
C ALA A 466 -55.79 4.08 -46.38
N THR A 467 -56.29 2.88 -46.66
CA THR A 467 -56.57 2.26 -47.99
C THR A 467 -55.50 2.19 -49.10
N ALA A 468 -55.09 0.95 -49.42
CA ALA A 468 -55.44 0.21 -50.65
C ALA A 468 -54.26 -0.44 -51.42
N SER A 469 -54.48 -1.73 -51.73
CA SER A 469 -54.05 -2.49 -52.92
C SER A 469 -52.70 -3.25 -52.90
N GLY A 470 -52.80 -4.58 -53.02
CA GLY A 470 -51.86 -5.37 -53.84
C GLY A 470 -51.05 -6.49 -53.16
N SER A 471 -51.68 -7.65 -52.92
CA SER A 471 -51.05 -8.98 -52.73
C SER A 471 -50.47 -9.55 -54.05
N PRO A 472 -49.84 -10.75 -54.12
CA PRO A 472 -49.11 -11.58 -53.13
C PRO A 472 -47.74 -12.13 -53.65
N THR A 473 -46.91 -12.75 -52.81
CA THR A 473 -46.33 -14.11 -53.00
C THR A 473 -45.26 -14.46 -51.94
N THR A 474 -45.45 -15.63 -51.33
CA THR A 474 -44.59 -16.44 -50.43
C THR A 474 -43.59 -17.30 -51.23
N PRO A 475 -42.79 -18.21 -50.61
CA PRO A 475 -42.02 -18.21 -49.34
C PRO A 475 -40.55 -18.67 -49.59
N VAL A 476 -39.76 -18.94 -48.53
CA VAL A 476 -38.90 -20.15 -48.33
C VAL A 476 -37.78 -19.85 -47.32
N SER A 477 -37.78 -20.57 -46.20
CA SER A 477 -36.59 -20.94 -45.43
C SER A 477 -36.12 -22.32 -45.92
N PRO A 478 -34.83 -22.71 -45.74
CA PRO A 478 -34.50 -23.43 -44.51
C PRO A 478 -33.08 -23.17 -43.97
N GLU A 479 -32.90 -23.59 -42.73
CA GLU A 479 -31.67 -23.65 -41.92
C GLU A 479 -30.84 -24.95 -42.24
N PRO A 480 -29.82 -25.33 -41.46
CA PRO A 480 -28.36 -25.16 -41.61
C PRO A 480 -27.63 -26.45 -42.13
N PRO A 481 -26.28 -26.56 -42.06
CA PRO A 481 -25.71 -27.51 -41.08
C PRO A 481 -24.29 -27.18 -40.52
N ALA A 482 -23.90 -28.01 -39.57
CA ALA A 482 -22.66 -28.02 -38.78
C ALA A 482 -21.52 -28.92 -39.36
N SER A 483 -20.31 -28.74 -38.80
CA SER A 483 -19.26 -29.74 -38.49
C SER A 483 -18.43 -30.44 -39.60
N SER A 484 -17.11 -30.20 -39.59
CA SER A 484 -15.99 -31.19 -39.51
C SER A 484 -14.65 -30.41 -39.66
N ALA A 485 -13.67 -30.48 -38.76
CA ALA A 485 -12.74 -31.56 -38.42
C ALA A 485 -11.67 -31.87 -39.51
N ASP A 486 -10.41 -31.68 -39.08
CA ASP A 486 -9.18 -32.40 -39.44
C ASP A 486 -8.21 -31.81 -40.50
N GLY A 487 -6.91 -31.88 -40.17
CA GLY A 487 -5.81 -31.41 -41.05
C GLY A 487 -4.52 -31.01 -40.32
N ARG A 488 -3.80 -31.99 -39.77
CA ARG A 488 -2.43 -31.89 -39.21
C ARG A 488 -1.34 -31.67 -40.29
N ALA A 489 -0.21 -31.10 -39.83
CA ALA A 489 1.19 -31.37 -40.22
C ALA A 489 1.65 -30.84 -41.61
N GLU A 490 2.85 -30.27 -41.83
CA GLU A 490 4.12 -30.21 -41.07
C GLU A 490 5.08 -29.16 -41.73
N PRO A 491 6.38 -29.02 -41.35
CA PRO A 491 7.08 -27.74 -41.26
C PRO A 491 8.16 -27.52 -42.34
N VAL A 492 8.78 -26.33 -42.33
CA VAL A 492 9.97 -26.02 -43.12
C VAL A 492 11.17 -25.87 -42.18
N GLY A 493 12.02 -26.89 -42.10
CA GLY A 493 13.46 -26.74 -41.84
C GLY A 493 14.17 -26.27 -43.13
N LEU A 494 15.47 -26.00 -43.21
CA LEU A 494 16.61 -25.97 -42.31
C LEU A 494 17.79 -25.72 -43.28
N ALA A 495 18.72 -24.82 -42.96
CA ALA A 495 20.15 -24.87 -43.33
C ALA A 495 20.81 -23.59 -42.81
N GLY A 496 21.85 -23.57 -41.96
CA GLY A 496 22.84 -24.59 -41.65
C GLY A 496 24.21 -24.07 -42.06
N GLY A 497 25.11 -23.86 -41.09
CA GLY A 497 26.53 -23.56 -41.35
C GLY A 497 27.16 -22.69 -40.26
N GLY A 498 27.71 -23.33 -39.22
CA GLY A 498 28.63 -22.70 -38.28
C GLY A 498 30.07 -22.70 -38.77
N VAL A 499 30.97 -22.09 -37.99
CA VAL A 499 32.20 -22.68 -37.43
C VAL A 499 32.94 -21.61 -36.62
N GLU A 500 33.46 -22.06 -35.48
CA GLU A 500 34.32 -21.42 -34.49
C GLU A 500 35.67 -20.90 -35.03
N ASP A 501 36.41 -20.24 -34.11
CA ASP A 501 37.83 -19.85 -34.13
C ASP A 501 38.19 -18.43 -34.59
N ALA A 502 38.26 -17.52 -33.61
CA ALA A 502 39.35 -16.55 -33.48
C ALA A 502 39.43 -16.03 -32.03
N VAL A 503 40.20 -16.74 -31.21
CA VAL A 503 40.83 -16.20 -30.00
C VAL A 503 42.11 -15.48 -30.43
N GLU A 504 42.44 -14.40 -29.71
CA GLU A 504 43.77 -13.81 -29.49
C GLU A 504 44.05 -12.42 -30.09
N LYS A 505 44.40 -11.51 -29.17
CA LYS A 505 45.08 -10.19 -29.30
C LYS A 505 44.21 -8.94 -29.54
N SER A 506 43.83 -8.31 -28.43
CA SER A 506 44.13 -6.89 -28.18
C SER A 506 43.92 -6.59 -26.69
N GLY A 507 45.01 -6.59 -25.93
CA GLY A 507 45.10 -5.91 -24.64
C GLY A 507 45.82 -4.57 -24.80
N GLU A 508 45.83 -3.80 -23.71
CA GLU A 508 46.44 -2.46 -23.50
C GLU A 508 45.57 -1.29 -23.99
N GLU A 509 45.29 -0.22 -23.22
CA GLU A 509 45.83 0.29 -21.96
C GLU A 509 44.93 1.47 -21.49
N CYS A 510 44.67 1.59 -20.18
CA CYS A 510 44.77 2.82 -19.37
C CYS A 510 44.22 2.54 -17.97
N VAL A 511 45.14 2.56 -16.99
CA VAL A 511 44.93 2.27 -15.56
C VAL A 511 44.37 3.48 -14.82
#